data_AF-A0A958L452-F1
#
_entry.id   AF-A0A958L452-F1
#
_cell.length_a   1.000
_cell.length_b   1.000
_cell.length_c   1.000
_cell.angle_alpha   90.00
_cell.angle_beta   90.00
_cell.angle_gamma   90.00
#
_symmetry.space_group_name_H-M   'P 1'
#
loop_
_entity.id
_entity.type
_entity.pdbx_description
1 polymer ?
#
loop_
_entity_poly.entity_id
_entity_poly.type
_entity_poly.pdbx_seq_one_letter_code
_entity_poly.pdbx_strand_id
1 'polypeptide(L)'
;DLPKANQELRESLEKHDSESLHSMLSELDPETSKRLHIQDRNRVIRAIEIATEGTHKLSEIHEKDRGVAWLHGAVVLILCWSRRELYRRIDSRARDMVQNGAMREVESLLKRFGEESALSSAIGFQEIAKALQQGGDPTEEIAQSTRRYAKRQLTYFRNEPKKRGWREAKLSAYPCRLLDSEPTQPSRHSKEKSFTAVQISVEDLCRELQNVDVPSHAVLFVYLDAEYLLAEASA
;
A
#
# COMPACT_ATOMS: atom_id res chain seq x y z
N ASP A 1 16.58 -2.65 -15.13
CA ASP A 1 16.59 -3.79 -14.21
C ASP A 1 17.41 -3.48 -12.96
N LEU A 2 16.80 -3.66 -11.79
CA LEU A 2 17.51 -3.57 -10.51
C LEU A 2 18.14 -4.94 -10.20
N PRO A 3 19.36 -5.00 -9.65
CA PRO A 3 19.94 -6.28 -9.23
C PRO A 3 19.03 -6.95 -8.20
N LYS A 4 18.95 -8.28 -8.21
CA LYS A 4 18.23 -9.01 -7.16
C LYS A 4 18.88 -8.76 -5.80
N ALA A 5 18.16 -8.99 -4.70
CA ALA A 5 18.78 -8.89 -3.38
C ALA A 5 19.87 -9.98 -3.25
N ASN A 6 21.08 -9.59 -2.88
CA ASN A 6 22.15 -10.52 -2.51
C ASN A 6 22.18 -10.69 -1.00
N GLN A 7 21.89 -11.92 -0.57
CA GLN A 7 21.78 -12.28 0.83
C GLN A 7 23.13 -12.18 1.56
N GLU A 8 24.23 -12.61 0.95
CA GLU A 8 25.56 -12.57 1.56
C GLU A 8 26.04 -11.13 1.78
N LEU A 9 25.81 -10.26 0.79
CA LEU A 9 26.13 -8.84 0.91
C LEU A 9 25.28 -8.18 1.99
N ARG A 10 23.97 -8.48 2.03
CA ARG A 10 23.07 -7.95 3.05
C ARG A 10 23.51 -8.35 4.46
N GLU A 11 23.80 -9.61 4.68
CA GLU A 11 24.25 -10.12 5.99
C GLU A 11 25.57 -9.48 6.43
N SER A 12 26.46 -9.15 5.48
CA SER A 12 27.67 -8.38 5.77
C SER A 12 27.35 -6.93 6.17
N LEU A 13 26.45 -6.27 5.44
CA LEU A 13 26.05 -4.89 5.70
C LEU A 13 25.26 -4.74 7.01
N GLU A 14 24.43 -5.72 7.38
CA GLU A 14 23.63 -5.70 8.61
C GLU A 14 24.49 -5.67 9.90
N LYS A 15 25.75 -6.13 9.81
CA LYS A 15 26.74 -6.08 10.90
C LYS A 15 27.27 -4.67 11.18
N HIS A 16 27.10 -3.73 10.25
CA HIS A 16 27.56 -2.35 10.39
C HIS A 16 26.49 -1.49 11.07
N ASP A 17 26.94 -0.51 11.87
CA ASP A 17 26.03 0.49 12.43
C ASP A 17 25.51 1.47 11.35
N SER A 18 24.54 2.30 11.72
CA SER A 18 23.87 3.19 10.77
C SER A 18 24.78 4.30 10.21
N GLU A 19 25.76 4.77 10.99
CA GLU A 19 26.70 5.81 10.58
C GLU A 19 27.69 5.26 9.55
N SER A 20 28.24 4.08 9.84
CA SER A 20 29.11 3.34 8.92
C SER A 20 28.40 3.07 7.59
N LEU A 21 27.18 2.53 7.63
CA LEU A 21 26.37 2.29 6.42
C LEU A 21 26.11 3.58 5.63
N HIS A 22 25.79 4.67 6.30
CA HIS A 22 25.52 5.94 5.63
C HIS A 22 26.78 6.55 5.03
N SER A 23 27.94 6.38 5.66
CA SER A 23 29.24 6.76 5.10
C SER A 23 29.54 5.96 3.84
N MET A 24 29.38 4.64 3.89
CA MET A 24 29.55 3.76 2.72
C MET A 24 28.62 4.18 1.57
N LEU A 25 27.34 4.45 1.86
CA LEU A 25 26.40 4.95 0.86
C LEU A 25 26.82 6.32 0.31
N SER A 26 27.39 7.20 1.13
CA SER A 26 27.81 8.52 0.69
C SER A 26 29.00 8.48 -0.27
N GLU A 27 29.88 7.49 -0.14
CA GLU A 27 30.96 7.23 -1.10
C GLU A 27 30.44 6.64 -2.41
N LEU A 28 29.49 5.70 -2.31
CA LEU A 28 28.93 5.00 -3.47
C LEU A 28 27.93 5.86 -4.24
N ASP A 29 26.96 6.48 -3.57
CA ASP A 29 25.87 7.26 -4.16
C ASP A 29 25.54 8.49 -3.27
N PRO A 30 26.34 9.58 -3.38
CA PRO A 30 26.18 10.79 -2.56
C PRO A 30 24.80 11.45 -2.68
N GLU A 31 24.16 11.34 -3.84
CA GLU A 31 22.85 11.95 -4.08
C GLU A 31 21.74 11.16 -3.39
N THR A 32 21.82 9.83 -3.39
CA THR A 32 20.91 9.00 -2.60
C THR A 32 21.15 9.15 -1.10
N SER A 33 22.41 9.26 -0.65
CA SER A 33 22.71 9.44 0.78
C SER A 33 22.12 10.72 1.35
N LYS A 34 22.22 11.86 0.63
CA LYS A 34 21.58 13.13 1.02
C LYS A 34 20.06 13.03 1.18
N ARG A 35 19.41 12.09 0.48
CA ARG A 35 17.95 11.90 0.48
C ARG A 35 17.47 10.93 1.55
N LEU A 36 18.26 9.92 1.89
CA LEU A 36 17.88 8.89 2.85
C LEU A 36 18.26 9.32 4.27
N HIS A 37 17.35 9.07 5.20
CA HIS A 37 17.66 9.29 6.61
C HIS A 37 18.59 8.18 7.11
N ILE A 38 19.59 8.53 7.93
CA ILE A 38 20.58 7.60 8.49
C ILE A 38 19.97 6.38 9.19
N GLN A 39 18.82 6.56 9.85
CA GLN A 39 18.10 5.48 10.55
C GLN A 39 17.27 4.59 9.62
N ASP A 40 17.12 4.92 8.34
CA ASP A 40 16.40 4.10 7.35
C ASP A 40 17.33 2.97 6.82
N ARG A 41 17.86 2.16 7.75
CA ARG A 41 18.93 1.18 7.49
C ARG A 41 18.62 0.26 6.32
N ASN A 42 17.38 -0.24 6.22
CA ASN A 42 16.98 -1.13 5.13
C ASN A 42 17.07 -0.46 3.76
N ARG A 43 16.71 0.83 3.66
CA ARG A 43 16.86 1.57 2.40
C ARG A 43 18.30 1.92 2.10
N VAL A 44 19.10 2.22 3.13
CA VAL A 44 20.54 2.46 2.97
C VAL A 44 21.25 1.20 2.47
N ILE A 45 21.03 0.06 3.13
CA ILE A 45 21.55 -1.25 2.71
C ILE A 45 21.14 -1.55 1.28
N ARG A 46 19.85 -1.38 0.94
CA ARG A 46 19.37 -1.62 -0.42
C ARG A 46 20.01 -0.68 -1.45
N ALA A 47 20.22 0.58 -1.11
CA ALA A 47 20.89 1.53 -2.00
C ALA A 47 22.36 1.15 -2.23
N ILE A 48 23.05 0.67 -1.18
CA ILE A 48 24.41 0.11 -1.28
C ILE A 48 24.40 -1.12 -2.19
N GLU A 49 23.53 -2.11 -1.96
CA GLU A 49 23.39 -3.30 -2.81
C GLU A 49 23.22 -2.91 -4.30
N ILE A 50 22.33 -1.96 -4.59
CA ILE A 50 22.08 -1.49 -5.96
C ILE A 50 23.33 -0.84 -6.55
N ALA A 51 24.03 0.01 -5.78
CA ALA A 51 25.22 0.70 -6.26
C ALA A 51 26.43 -0.22 -6.42
N THR A 52 26.52 -1.30 -5.62
CA THR A 52 27.62 -2.27 -5.66
C THR A 52 27.43 -3.32 -6.74
N GLU A 53 26.21 -3.82 -6.94
CA GLU A 53 25.93 -4.95 -7.84
C GLU A 53 25.27 -4.55 -9.16
N GLY A 54 24.66 -3.36 -9.19
CA GLY A 54 24.00 -2.84 -10.38
C GLY A 54 24.96 -2.13 -11.34
N THR A 55 24.48 -1.88 -12.55
CA THR A 55 25.17 -1.01 -13.52
C THR A 55 24.88 0.48 -13.30
N HIS A 56 23.91 0.79 -12.43
CA HIS A 56 23.44 2.14 -12.13
C HIS A 56 23.21 2.30 -10.64
N LYS A 57 23.52 3.49 -10.13
CA LYS A 57 23.20 3.90 -8.76
C LYS A 57 21.72 4.27 -8.64
N LEU A 58 21.19 4.24 -7.42
CA LEU A 58 19.77 4.52 -7.21
C LEU A 58 19.40 5.96 -7.57
N SER A 59 20.33 6.91 -7.42
CA SER A 59 20.15 8.31 -7.85
C SER A 59 19.96 8.43 -9.37
N GLU A 60 20.78 7.73 -10.16
CA GLU A 60 20.70 7.70 -11.62
C GLU A 60 19.38 7.11 -12.11
N ILE A 61 18.91 6.05 -11.46
CA ILE A 61 17.64 5.41 -11.78
C ILE A 61 16.48 6.36 -11.47
N HIS A 62 16.48 6.97 -10.27
CA HIS A 62 15.46 7.95 -9.91
C HIS A 62 15.45 9.19 -10.81
N GLU A 63 16.59 9.58 -11.38
CA GLU A 63 16.64 10.67 -12.35
C GLU A 63 15.99 10.28 -13.68
N LYS A 64 16.22 9.05 -14.17
CA LYS A 64 15.53 8.51 -15.34
C LYS A 64 14.02 8.34 -15.12
N ASP A 65 13.62 7.93 -13.91
CA ASP A 65 12.22 7.69 -13.54
C ASP A 65 11.45 8.96 -13.13
N ARG A 66 12.11 10.12 -13.05
CA ARG A 66 11.46 11.41 -12.69
C ARG A 66 10.39 11.86 -13.68
N GLY A 67 10.31 11.24 -14.86
CA GLY A 67 9.22 11.36 -15.82
C GLY A 67 8.57 10.01 -16.06
N VAL A 68 7.63 9.61 -15.21
CA VAL A 68 6.81 8.43 -15.46
C VAL A 68 5.83 8.76 -16.59
N ALA A 69 6.32 8.75 -17.84
CA ALA A 69 5.57 9.19 -19.01
C ALA A 69 4.25 8.43 -19.20
N TRP A 70 4.15 7.19 -18.69
CA TRP A 70 2.91 6.41 -18.74
C TRP A 70 1.80 6.92 -17.81
N LEU A 71 2.14 7.73 -16.81
CA LEU A 71 1.16 8.36 -15.91
C LEU A 71 0.74 9.76 -16.38
N HIS A 72 1.37 10.34 -17.41
CA HIS A 72 1.01 11.67 -17.87
C HIS A 72 -0.47 11.72 -18.30
N GLY A 73 -1.23 12.65 -17.72
CA GLY A 73 -2.67 12.78 -17.95
C GLY A 73 -3.53 11.72 -17.24
N ALA A 74 -2.95 10.88 -16.36
CA ALA A 74 -3.72 9.90 -15.62
C ALA A 74 -4.56 10.55 -14.52
N VAL A 75 -5.78 10.03 -14.34
CA VAL A 75 -6.66 10.34 -13.21
C VAL A 75 -6.63 9.16 -12.24
N VAL A 76 -6.17 9.40 -11.02
CA VAL A 76 -6.09 8.42 -9.94
C VAL A 76 -7.25 8.65 -8.98
N LEU A 77 -8.21 7.73 -8.97
CA LEU A 77 -9.34 7.75 -8.04
C LEU A 77 -8.98 7.03 -6.74
N ILE A 78 -9.22 7.69 -5.60
CA ILE A 78 -8.90 7.15 -4.28
C ILE A 78 -10.16 7.14 -3.43
N LEU A 79 -10.67 5.94 -3.14
CA LEU A 79 -11.78 5.76 -2.21
C LEU A 79 -11.29 5.89 -0.76
N CYS A 80 -11.88 6.82 -0.02
CA CYS A 80 -11.49 7.17 1.34
C CYS A 80 -12.68 7.02 2.30
N TRP A 81 -12.39 6.50 3.49
CA TRP A 81 -13.31 6.50 4.62
C TRP A 81 -12.84 7.49 5.67
N SER A 82 -13.74 8.01 6.53
CA SER A 82 -13.29 8.65 7.76
C SER A 82 -12.43 7.68 8.58
N ARG A 83 -11.47 8.20 9.35
CA ARG A 83 -10.56 7.35 10.16
C ARG A 83 -11.34 6.45 11.11
N ARG A 84 -12.42 6.98 11.69
CA ARG A 84 -13.30 6.23 12.59
C ARG A 84 -13.93 5.05 11.87
N GLU A 85 -14.51 5.28 10.70
CA GLU A 85 -15.17 4.22 9.95
C GLU A 85 -14.17 3.19 9.40
N LEU A 86 -13.04 3.65 8.88
CA LEU A 86 -11.97 2.77 8.42
C LEU A 86 -11.52 1.79 9.52
N TYR A 87 -11.34 2.28 10.74
CA TYR A 87 -10.90 1.42 11.85
C TYR A 87 -12.00 0.45 12.27
N ARG A 88 -13.27 0.90 12.37
CA ARG A 88 -14.41 0.00 12.64
C ARG A 88 -14.47 -1.16 11.64
N ARG A 89 -14.30 -0.87 10.35
CA ARG A 89 -14.30 -1.88 9.28
C ARG A 89 -13.10 -2.83 9.37
N ILE A 90 -11.91 -2.31 9.70
CA ILE A 90 -10.71 -3.14 9.91
C ILE A 90 -10.94 -4.12 11.06
N ASP A 91 -11.49 -3.64 12.18
CA ASP A 91 -11.71 -4.45 13.38
C ASP A 91 -12.75 -5.56 13.11
N SER A 92 -13.84 -5.22 12.39
CA SER A 92 -14.81 -6.22 11.95
C SER A 92 -14.17 -7.25 11.04
N ARG A 93 -13.41 -6.80 10.02
CA ARG A 93 -12.75 -7.70 9.07
C ARG A 93 -11.78 -8.66 9.76
N ALA A 94 -11.03 -8.19 10.76
CA ALA A 94 -10.10 -9.04 11.52
C ALA A 94 -10.85 -10.16 12.26
N ARG A 95 -11.96 -9.83 12.94
CA ARG A 95 -12.84 -10.83 13.57
C ARG A 95 -13.37 -11.82 12.54
N ASP A 96 -13.89 -11.33 11.43
CA ASP A 96 -14.46 -12.16 10.37
C ASP A 96 -13.40 -13.09 9.77
N MET A 97 -12.16 -12.64 9.59
CA MET A 97 -11.06 -13.47 9.11
C MET A 97 -10.80 -14.66 10.05
N VAL A 98 -10.68 -14.41 11.35
CA VAL A 98 -10.44 -15.47 12.35
C VAL A 98 -11.62 -16.43 12.40
N GLN A 99 -12.85 -15.92 12.46
CA GLN A 99 -14.08 -16.74 12.47
C GLN A 99 -14.23 -17.62 11.23
N ASN A 100 -13.82 -17.11 10.06
CA ASN A 100 -13.87 -17.85 8.80
C ASN A 100 -12.68 -18.80 8.58
N GLY A 101 -11.81 -18.98 9.58
CA GLY A 101 -10.78 -20.03 9.57
C GLY A 101 -9.41 -19.59 9.07
N ALA A 102 -9.08 -18.29 9.10
CA ALA A 102 -7.73 -17.81 8.77
C ALA A 102 -6.64 -18.51 9.59
N MET A 103 -6.92 -18.89 10.85
CA MET A 103 -5.98 -19.66 11.67
C MET A 103 -5.65 -21.04 11.07
N ARG A 104 -6.65 -21.75 10.55
CA ARG A 104 -6.46 -23.05 9.88
C ARG A 104 -5.70 -22.90 8.57
N GLU A 105 -5.97 -21.83 7.83
CA GLU A 105 -5.27 -21.52 6.58
C GLU A 105 -3.77 -21.30 6.85
N VAL A 106 -3.42 -20.44 7.81
CA VAL A 106 -2.03 -20.17 8.18
C VAL A 106 -1.34 -21.42 8.73
N GLU A 107 -2.01 -22.22 9.56
CA GLU A 107 -1.45 -23.50 10.04
C GLU A 107 -1.09 -24.43 8.86
N SER A 108 -1.98 -24.55 7.87
CA SER A 108 -1.71 -25.35 6.67
C SER A 108 -0.56 -24.80 5.84
N LEU A 109 -0.43 -23.47 5.74
CA LEU A 109 0.64 -22.82 4.99
C LEU A 109 1.99 -23.02 5.68
N LEU A 110 2.05 -22.91 7.00
CA LEU A 110 3.26 -23.17 7.79
C LEU A 110 3.73 -24.61 7.63
N LYS A 111 2.82 -25.59 7.67
CA LYS A 111 3.15 -27.01 7.42
C LYS A 111 3.70 -27.24 6.01
N ARG A 112 3.25 -26.48 5.01
CA ARG A 112 3.63 -26.68 3.61
C ARG A 112 4.89 -25.95 3.21
N PHE A 113 5.12 -24.74 3.73
CA PHE A 113 6.16 -23.84 3.26
C PHE A 113 7.17 -23.42 4.34
N GLY A 114 6.94 -23.79 5.60
CA GLY A 114 7.75 -23.34 6.74
C GLY A 114 7.53 -21.87 7.09
N GLU A 115 8.26 -21.40 8.11
CA GLU A 115 8.13 -20.05 8.65
C GLU A 115 8.78 -18.98 7.74
N GLU A 116 9.81 -19.34 6.97
CA GLU A 116 10.58 -18.43 6.10
C GLU A 116 10.00 -18.26 4.69
N SER A 117 8.71 -18.53 4.50
CA SER A 117 8.06 -18.31 3.21
C SER A 117 7.85 -16.80 2.94
N ALA A 118 7.72 -16.41 1.67
CA ALA A 118 7.37 -15.04 1.28
C ALA A 118 6.06 -14.53 1.92
N LEU A 119 5.20 -15.45 2.37
CA LEU A 119 3.94 -15.18 3.06
C LEU A 119 4.15 -14.55 4.44
N SER A 120 5.34 -14.69 5.04
CA SER A 120 5.73 -14.06 6.30
C SER A 120 5.60 -12.53 6.28
N SER A 121 5.65 -11.92 5.10
CA SER A 121 5.48 -10.48 4.91
C SER A 121 4.01 -10.02 4.89
N ALA A 122 3.06 -10.95 4.76
CA ALA A 122 1.64 -10.63 4.72
C ALA A 122 1.12 -10.25 6.12
N ILE A 123 0.38 -9.15 6.18
CA ILE A 123 -0.24 -8.70 7.42
C ILE A 123 -1.24 -9.75 7.92
N GLY A 124 -1.11 -10.13 9.18
CA GLY A 124 -1.92 -11.13 9.84
C GLY A 124 -1.28 -12.52 9.85
N PHE A 125 -0.34 -12.82 8.96
CA PHE A 125 0.31 -14.13 8.93
C PHE A 125 1.15 -14.36 10.20
N GLN A 126 2.02 -13.42 10.53
CA GLN A 126 2.90 -13.51 11.71
C GLN A 126 2.11 -13.44 13.02
N GLU A 127 1.08 -12.60 13.06
CA GLU A 127 0.18 -12.49 14.20
C GLU A 127 -0.52 -13.84 14.47
N ILE A 128 -1.04 -14.48 13.42
CA ILE A 128 -1.67 -15.80 13.52
C ILE A 128 -0.64 -16.89 13.86
N ALA A 129 0.52 -16.91 13.21
CA ALA A 129 1.57 -17.90 13.47
C ALA A 129 2.00 -17.87 14.94
N LYS A 130 2.23 -16.68 15.49
CA LYS A 130 2.52 -16.48 16.91
C LYS A 130 1.38 -16.95 17.81
N ALA A 131 0.13 -16.63 17.48
CA ALA A 131 -1.02 -17.05 18.27
C ALA A 131 -1.22 -18.58 18.26
N LEU A 132 -0.92 -19.26 17.15
CA LEU A 132 -0.93 -20.73 17.06
C LEU A 132 0.11 -21.36 17.98
N GLN A 133 1.30 -20.77 18.12
CA GLN A 133 2.33 -21.24 19.04
C GLN A 133 1.98 -20.98 20.51
N GLN A 134 1.33 -19.85 20.80
CA GLN A 134 1.05 -19.40 22.17
C GLN A 134 -0.34 -19.83 22.69
N GLY A 135 -1.23 -20.32 21.83
CA GLY A 135 -2.60 -20.70 22.18
C GLY A 135 -3.51 -19.50 22.45
N GLY A 136 -3.49 -18.47 21.59
CA GLY A 136 -4.25 -17.22 21.77
C GLY A 136 -5.17 -16.82 20.61
N ASP A 137 -5.89 -15.71 20.78
CA ASP A 137 -6.68 -15.06 19.73
C ASP A 137 -5.88 -13.92 19.07
N PRO A 138 -5.51 -14.02 17.77
CA PRO A 138 -4.72 -13.01 17.08
C PRO A 138 -5.53 -11.80 16.59
N THR A 139 -6.84 -11.75 16.86
CA THR A 139 -7.76 -10.76 16.25
C THR A 139 -7.28 -9.32 16.44
N GLU A 140 -6.89 -8.93 17.66
CA GLU A 140 -6.50 -7.54 17.94
C GLU A 140 -5.14 -7.19 17.33
N GLU A 141 -4.18 -8.11 17.33
CA GLU A 141 -2.89 -7.93 16.68
C GLU A 141 -3.04 -7.75 15.17
N ILE A 142 -3.87 -8.58 14.51
CA ILE A 142 -4.20 -8.44 13.09
C ILE A 142 -4.81 -7.06 12.82
N ALA A 143 -5.78 -6.65 13.64
CA ALA A 143 -6.45 -5.36 13.50
C ALA A 143 -5.46 -4.21 13.69
N GLN A 144 -4.60 -4.27 14.71
CA GLN A 144 -3.58 -3.27 14.99
C GLN A 144 -2.58 -3.13 13.83
N SER A 145 -2.03 -4.23 13.33
CA SER A 145 -1.12 -4.23 12.19
C SER A 145 -1.79 -3.71 10.92
N THR A 146 -3.05 -4.07 10.69
CA THR A 146 -3.85 -3.57 9.57
C THR A 146 -4.11 -2.07 9.70
N ARG A 147 -4.42 -1.54 10.89
CA ARG A 147 -4.59 -0.09 11.14
C ARG A 147 -3.28 0.67 10.91
N ARG A 148 -2.14 0.11 11.34
CA ARG A 148 -0.81 0.69 11.07
C ARG A 148 -0.53 0.75 9.57
N TYR A 149 -0.87 -0.29 8.83
CA TYR A 149 -0.73 -0.31 7.37
C TYR A 149 -1.67 0.69 6.68
N ALA A 150 -2.94 0.73 7.07
CA ALA A 150 -3.90 1.71 6.56
C ALA A 150 -3.44 3.15 6.81
N LYS A 151 -2.89 3.44 8.00
CA LYS A 151 -2.25 4.75 8.28
C LYS A 151 -1.10 5.03 7.31
N ARG A 152 -0.23 4.06 7.02
CA ARG A 152 0.87 4.23 6.05
C ARG A 152 0.33 4.52 4.65
N GLN A 153 -0.71 3.83 4.20
CA GLN A 153 -1.35 4.09 2.90
C GLN A 153 -1.95 5.49 2.83
N LEU A 154 -2.71 5.90 3.84
CA LEU A 154 -3.26 7.26 3.91
C LEU A 154 -2.16 8.33 3.90
N THR A 155 -1.08 8.12 4.64
CA THR A 155 0.08 9.02 4.64
C THR A 155 0.76 9.06 3.28
N TYR A 156 0.87 7.93 2.59
CA TYR A 156 1.44 7.85 1.25
C TYR A 156 0.59 8.66 0.26
N PHE A 157 -0.70 8.33 0.15
CA PHE A 157 -1.59 9.00 -0.80
C PHE A 157 -1.73 10.50 -0.56
N ARG A 158 -1.65 10.97 0.70
CA ARG A 158 -1.68 12.40 1.02
C ARG A 158 -0.40 13.17 0.67
N ASN A 159 0.73 12.50 0.61
CA ASN A 159 2.03 13.16 0.48
C ASN A 159 2.68 12.94 -0.89
N GLU A 160 2.41 11.81 -1.54
CA GLU A 160 3.01 11.47 -2.83
C GLU A 160 2.66 12.49 -3.92
N PRO A 161 1.40 12.97 -4.04
CA PRO A 161 1.08 13.97 -5.05
C PRO A 161 1.93 15.23 -4.90
N LYS A 162 2.04 15.76 -3.68
CA LYS A 162 2.84 16.95 -3.36
C LYS A 162 4.32 16.75 -3.68
N LYS A 163 4.89 15.60 -3.32
CA LYS A 163 6.31 15.30 -3.58
C LYS A 163 6.65 15.22 -5.06
N ARG A 164 5.69 14.81 -5.90
CA ARG A 164 5.87 14.64 -7.34
C ARG A 164 5.33 15.82 -8.16
N GLY A 165 4.81 16.86 -7.52
CA GLY A 165 4.17 17.98 -8.22
C GLY A 165 2.86 17.62 -8.91
N TRP A 166 2.23 16.51 -8.54
CA TRP A 166 0.92 16.10 -9.05
C TRP A 166 -0.19 16.96 -8.46
N ARG A 167 -1.32 17.05 -9.18
CA ARG A 167 -2.47 17.86 -8.77
C ARG A 167 -3.43 17.04 -7.93
N GLU A 168 -4.09 17.69 -6.99
CA GLU A 168 -5.15 17.11 -6.16
C GLU A 168 -6.45 17.83 -6.49
N ALA A 169 -7.54 17.07 -6.65
CA ALA A 169 -8.89 17.59 -6.75
C ALA A 169 -9.77 16.97 -5.66
N LYS A 170 -10.66 17.81 -5.13
CA LYS A 170 -11.73 17.38 -4.24
C LYS A 170 -13.04 17.68 -4.93
N LEU A 171 -13.81 16.65 -5.24
CA LEU A 171 -15.13 16.82 -5.82
C LEU A 171 -16.10 17.30 -4.74
N SER A 172 -16.91 18.30 -5.05
CA SER A 172 -17.96 18.83 -4.16
C SER A 172 -19.20 17.94 -4.12
N ALA A 173 -19.52 17.31 -5.24
CA ALA A 173 -20.54 16.30 -5.41
C ALA A 173 -20.16 15.45 -6.62
N TYR A 174 -20.64 14.21 -6.68
CA TYR A 174 -20.47 13.36 -7.84
C TYR A 174 -21.68 12.43 -7.87
N PRO A 175 -22.60 12.62 -8.84
CA PRO A 175 -23.80 11.83 -8.93
C PRO A 175 -23.40 10.37 -9.10
N CYS A 176 -23.90 9.57 -8.18
CA CYS A 176 -23.57 8.16 -8.13
C CYS A 176 -24.84 7.36 -7.89
N ARG A 177 -24.91 6.16 -8.45
CA ARG A 177 -26.06 5.28 -8.32
C ARG A 177 -25.61 3.97 -7.69
N LEU A 178 -26.39 3.46 -6.75
CA LEU A 178 -26.20 2.10 -6.26
C LEU A 178 -26.45 1.14 -7.42
N LEU A 179 -25.46 0.32 -7.73
CA LEU A 179 -25.72 -0.86 -8.51
C LEU A 179 -26.22 -1.92 -7.53
N ASP A 180 -27.33 -2.58 -7.88
CA ASP A 180 -27.82 -3.70 -7.09
C ASP A 180 -26.66 -4.65 -6.83
N SER A 181 -26.48 -5.03 -5.56
CA SER A 181 -25.45 -5.98 -5.19
C SER A 181 -25.81 -7.33 -5.82
N GLU A 182 -25.25 -7.64 -6.99
CA GLU A 182 -25.32 -9.01 -7.47
C GLU A 182 -24.54 -9.87 -6.47
N PRO A 183 -25.15 -10.93 -5.90
CA PRO A 183 -24.40 -11.86 -5.07
C PRO A 183 -23.24 -12.38 -5.92
N THR A 184 -22.01 -12.17 -5.44
CA THR A 184 -20.88 -12.85 -6.09
C THR A 184 -21.14 -14.35 -6.01
N GLN A 185 -20.99 -15.06 -7.13
CA GLN A 185 -21.13 -16.50 -7.14
C GLN A 185 -20.26 -17.07 -6.00
N PRO A 186 -20.83 -17.92 -5.13
CA PRO A 186 -20.07 -18.50 -4.03
C PRO A 186 -18.89 -19.27 -4.61
N SER A 187 -17.67 -18.85 -4.30
CA SER A 187 -16.51 -19.67 -4.59
C SER A 187 -16.53 -20.89 -3.68
N ARG A 188 -15.89 -21.98 -4.10
CA ARG A 188 -15.78 -23.25 -3.32
C ARG A 188 -15.35 -23.06 -1.85
N HIS A 189 -14.80 -21.89 -1.48
CA HIS A 189 -14.25 -21.60 -0.15
C HIS A 189 -14.82 -20.33 0.50
N SER A 190 -15.91 -19.74 -0.02
CA SER A 190 -16.49 -18.49 0.50
C SER A 190 -18.01 -18.55 0.57
N LYS A 191 -18.58 -18.19 1.73
CA LYS A 191 -20.00 -17.77 1.80
C LYS A 191 -20.25 -16.62 0.83
N GLU A 192 -21.52 -16.40 0.45
CA GLU A 192 -21.96 -15.22 -0.30
C GLU A 192 -21.31 -13.97 0.26
N LYS A 193 -20.48 -13.30 -0.55
CA LYS A 193 -19.97 -11.97 -0.24
C LYS A 193 -20.86 -10.98 -0.96
N SER A 194 -21.64 -10.22 -0.19
CA SER A 194 -22.29 -9.02 -0.69
C SER A 194 -21.24 -7.91 -0.80
N PHE A 195 -21.03 -7.40 -2.00
CA PHE A 195 -20.31 -6.14 -2.19
C PHE A 195 -21.32 -5.08 -2.60
N THR A 196 -21.11 -3.87 -2.10
CA THR A 196 -21.86 -2.71 -2.57
C THR A 196 -21.10 -2.13 -3.76
N ALA A 197 -21.73 -2.08 -4.92
CA ALA A 197 -21.20 -1.42 -6.08
C ALA A 197 -21.88 -0.07 -6.26
N VAL A 198 -21.09 0.93 -6.59
CA VAL A 198 -21.57 2.27 -6.90
C VAL A 198 -21.06 2.63 -8.28
N GLN A 199 -21.96 3.07 -9.15
CA GLN A 199 -21.63 3.58 -10.48
C GLN A 199 -21.55 5.10 -10.43
N ILE A 200 -20.51 5.65 -11.07
CA ILE A 200 -20.37 7.09 -11.33
C ILE A 200 -20.34 7.24 -12.85
N SER A 201 -21.14 8.15 -13.41
CA SER A 201 -21.09 8.46 -14.85
C SER A 201 -19.73 9.08 -15.18
N VAL A 202 -19.14 8.64 -16.29
CA VAL A 202 -17.89 9.23 -16.80
C VAL A 202 -18.13 10.68 -17.20
N GLU A 203 -19.27 10.99 -17.83
CA GLU A 203 -19.64 12.34 -18.23
C GLU A 203 -19.75 13.29 -17.02
N ASP A 204 -20.39 12.84 -15.95
CA ASP A 204 -20.54 13.63 -14.73
C ASP A 204 -19.21 13.83 -14.01
N LEU A 205 -18.39 12.77 -13.91
CA LEU A 205 -17.03 12.87 -13.38
C LEU A 205 -16.20 13.85 -14.22
N CYS A 206 -16.26 13.77 -15.54
CA CYS A 206 -15.58 14.72 -16.43
C CYS A 206 -16.10 16.14 -16.24
N ARG A 207 -17.41 16.37 -16.08
CA ARG A 207 -18.00 17.69 -15.86
C ARG A 207 -17.48 18.34 -14.58
N GLU A 208 -17.43 17.58 -13.49
CA GLU A 208 -16.88 18.09 -12.23
C GLU A 208 -15.36 18.35 -12.34
N LEU A 209 -14.65 17.52 -13.10
CA LEU A 209 -13.21 17.69 -13.35
C LEU A 209 -12.86 18.80 -14.35
N GLN A 210 -13.78 19.25 -15.20
CA GLN A 210 -13.55 20.33 -16.17
C GLN A 210 -13.20 21.66 -15.51
N ASN A 211 -13.62 21.87 -14.26
CA ASN A 211 -13.28 23.06 -13.47
C ASN A 211 -11.90 22.95 -12.79
N VAL A 212 -11.23 21.81 -12.94
CA VAL A 212 -9.89 21.59 -12.39
C VAL A 212 -8.88 21.88 -13.48
N ASP A 213 -8.12 22.97 -13.32
CA ASP A 213 -7.01 23.30 -14.22
C ASP A 213 -5.84 22.32 -14.01
N VAL A 214 -5.78 21.29 -14.87
CA VAL A 214 -4.76 20.24 -14.83
C VAL A 214 -3.94 20.29 -16.12
N PRO A 215 -2.62 20.57 -16.03
CA PRO A 215 -1.73 20.49 -17.19
C PRO A 215 -1.79 19.10 -17.83
N SER A 216 -1.70 19.03 -19.17
CA SER A 216 -1.87 17.77 -19.93
C SER A 216 -0.88 16.65 -19.55
N HIS A 217 0.21 16.99 -18.88
CA HIS A 217 1.25 16.06 -18.41
C HIS A 217 1.14 15.74 -16.91
N ALA A 218 0.25 16.42 -16.18
CA ALA A 218 0.09 16.21 -14.76
C ALA A 218 -0.76 14.96 -14.47
N VAL A 219 -0.47 14.33 -13.34
CA VAL A 219 -1.33 13.29 -12.75
C VAL A 219 -2.32 13.99 -11.83
N LEU A 220 -3.59 13.62 -11.92
CA LEU A 220 -4.65 14.15 -11.06
C LEU A 220 -5.09 13.10 -10.03
N PHE A 221 -5.02 13.46 -8.76
CA PHE A 221 -5.51 12.64 -7.65
C PHE A 221 -6.89 13.14 -7.22
N VAL A 222 -7.88 12.26 -7.26
CA VAL A 222 -9.27 12.56 -6.90
C VAL A 222 -9.67 11.69 -5.72
N TYR A 223 -9.97 12.31 -4.58
CA TYR A 223 -10.39 11.60 -3.38
C TYR A 223 -11.91 11.54 -3.31
N LEU A 224 -12.44 10.31 -3.31
CA LEU A 224 -13.86 10.01 -3.20
C LEU A 224 -14.17 9.62 -1.76
N ASP A 225 -15.12 10.30 -1.15
CA ASP A 225 -15.65 9.99 0.18
C ASP A 225 -16.66 8.84 0.07
N ALA A 226 -16.29 7.71 0.66
CA ALA A 226 -17.09 6.51 0.60
C ALA A 226 -18.39 6.61 1.43
N GLU A 227 -18.42 7.43 2.49
CA GLU A 227 -19.63 7.65 3.28
C GLU A 227 -20.63 8.49 2.48
N TYR A 228 -20.14 9.50 1.75
CA TYR A 228 -20.97 10.30 0.83
C TYR A 228 -21.53 9.44 -0.31
N LEU A 229 -20.70 8.62 -0.95
CA LEU A 229 -21.14 7.71 -2.03
C LEU A 229 -22.27 6.78 -1.58
N LEU A 230 -22.16 6.20 -0.39
CA LEU A 230 -23.21 5.33 0.12
C LEU A 230 -24.50 6.10 0.45
N ALA A 231 -24.39 7.32 0.96
CA ALA A 231 -25.54 8.15 1.28
C ALA A 231 -26.31 8.57 0.02
N GLU A 232 -25.61 9.09 -0.99
CA GLU A 232 -26.19 9.49 -2.29
C GLU A 232 -26.78 8.31 -3.04
N ALA A 233 -26.06 7.18 -3.09
CA ALA A 233 -26.55 5.98 -3.77
C ALA A 233 -27.83 5.40 -3.14
N SER A 234 -28.09 5.71 -1.87
CA SER A 234 -29.27 5.24 -1.12
C SER A 234 -30.45 6.24 -1.13
N ALA A 235 -30.25 7.44 -1.68
CA ALA A 235 -31.24 8.52 -1.75
C ALA A 235 -32.05 8.45 -3.06
#